data_AF-A0A0R2HX37-F1
#
_entry.id   AF-A0A0R2HX37-F1
#
_cell.length_a   1.000
_cell.length_b   1.000
_cell.length_c   1.000
_cell.angle_alpha   90.00
_cell.angle_beta   90.00
_cell.angle_gamma   90.00
#
_symmetry.space_group_name_H-M   'P 1'
#
loop_
_entity.id
_entity.type
_entity.pdbx_description
1 polymer ?
#
loop_
_entity_poly.entity_id
_entity_poly.type
_entity_poly.pdbx_seq_one_letter_code
_entity_poly.pdbx_strand_id
1 'polypeptide(L)'
;MFEVVNIEERMMDRDIELKNIVTNKVEKCFDNSIGYSDDNNFSFMKIGLKYECKILLIGDQPKEETDDSTKFLLAEDLLVKVGQSKFIKVYLNEDEYYILNEGLSIKKGDKYILFDFFRKDLLEVDGHISPMHT
;
A
#
# COMPACT_ATOMS: atom_id res chain seq x y z
N MET A 1 -6.25 5.44 -9.20
CA MET A 1 -6.05 6.89 -8.96
C MET A 1 -6.65 7.36 -7.65
N PHE A 2 -5.94 8.24 -6.94
CA PHE A 2 -6.32 8.83 -5.66
C PHE A 2 -6.14 10.35 -5.70
N GLU A 3 -7.01 11.09 -5.04
CA GLU A 3 -6.86 12.51 -4.77
C GLU A 3 -6.24 12.72 -3.39
N VAL A 4 -5.23 13.60 -3.28
CA VAL A 4 -4.64 13.95 -1.99
C VAL A 4 -5.59 14.92 -1.26
N VAL A 5 -6.11 14.51 -0.12
CA VAL A 5 -7.06 15.29 0.68
C VAL A 5 -6.34 16.10 1.76
N ASN A 6 -5.33 15.50 2.38
CA ASN A 6 -4.57 16.11 3.46
C ASN A 6 -3.13 15.59 3.48
N ILE A 7 -2.21 16.40 4.01
CA ILE A 7 -0.83 16.03 4.26
C ILE A 7 -0.47 16.55 5.65
N GLU A 8 -0.10 15.63 6.54
CA GLU A 8 0.41 15.93 7.89
C GLU A 8 1.93 15.71 7.90
N GLU A 9 2.68 16.80 7.71
CA GLU A 9 4.14 16.79 7.68
C GLU A 9 4.75 16.59 9.08
N ARG A 10 5.79 15.75 9.17
CA ARG A 10 6.68 15.63 10.33
C ARG A 10 8.13 15.88 9.90
N MET A 11 9.09 15.67 10.81
CA MET A 11 10.48 16.02 10.54
C MET A 11 11.15 15.14 9.46
N MET A 12 10.81 13.86 9.39
CA MET A 12 11.44 12.88 8.48
C MET A 12 10.42 11.98 7.75
N ASP A 13 9.14 12.16 8.05
CA ASP A 13 8.04 11.40 7.50
C ASP A 13 6.78 12.27 7.47
N ARG A 14 5.72 11.75 6.88
CA ARG A 14 4.41 12.39 6.84
C ARG A 14 3.31 11.37 6.68
N ASP A 15 2.11 11.76 7.06
CA ASP A 15 0.89 11.02 6.71
C ASP A 15 0.17 11.74 5.57
N ILE A 16 -0.23 10.99 4.56
CA ILE A 16 -1.01 11.47 3.42
C ILE A 16 -2.38 10.82 3.47
N GLU A 17 -3.43 11.64 3.45
CA GLU A 17 -4.79 11.15 3.26
C GLU A 17 -5.13 11.14 1.76
N LEU A 18 -5.44 9.95 1.25
CA LEU A 18 -5.73 9.68 -0.15
C LEU A 18 -7.17 9.23 -0.33
N LYS A 19 -7.95 9.98 -1.10
CA LYS A 19 -9.31 9.57 -1.47
C LYS A 19 -9.29 8.81 -2.79
N ASN A 20 -9.66 7.53 -2.77
CA ASN A 20 -9.89 6.77 -3.98
C ASN A 20 -11.02 7.43 -4.77
N ILE A 21 -10.78 7.80 -6.03
CA ILE A 21 -11.75 8.54 -6.84
C ILE A 21 -12.94 7.67 -7.30
N VAL A 22 -12.79 6.34 -7.25
CA VAL A 22 -13.83 5.37 -7.64
C VAL A 22 -14.68 5.02 -6.42
N THR A 23 -14.05 4.53 -5.35
CA THR A 23 -14.76 4.02 -4.17
C THR A 23 -15.10 5.11 -3.15
N ASN A 24 -14.56 6.33 -3.32
CA ASN A 24 -14.62 7.44 -2.37
C ASN A 24 -13.99 7.15 -1.00
N LYS A 25 -13.35 5.99 -0.83
CA LYS A 25 -12.69 5.62 0.42
C LYS A 25 -11.49 6.52 0.66
N VAL A 26 -11.36 7.01 1.89
CA VAL A 26 -10.19 7.77 2.33
C VAL A 26 -9.23 6.80 3.03
N GLU A 27 -8.02 6.74 2.52
CA GLU A 27 -6.91 5.97 3.06
C GLU A 27 -5.92 6.91 3.73
N LYS A 28 -5.45 6.54 4.91
CA LYS A 28 -4.34 7.23 5.57
C LYS A 28 -3.07 6.42 5.31
N CYS A 29 -2.14 7.00 4.57
CA CYS A 29 -0.90 6.34 4.14
C CYS A 29 0.32 7.05 4.75
N PHE A 30 1.24 6.26 5.29
CA PHE A 30 2.52 6.71 5.79
C PHE A 30 3.52 6.87 4.63
N ASP A 31 4.26 7.98 4.66
CA ASP A 31 5.31 8.32 3.71
C ASP A 31 6.58 8.68 4.48
N ASN A 32 7.55 7.77 4.48
CA ASN A 32 8.89 7.99 5.04
C ASN A 32 9.95 8.21 3.96
N SER A 33 9.56 8.42 2.69
CA SER A 33 10.52 8.52 1.59
C SER A 33 11.49 9.70 1.76
N ILE A 34 11.02 10.79 2.41
CA ILE A 34 11.82 11.96 2.78
C ILE A 34 13.02 11.58 3.66
N GLY A 35 12.88 10.58 4.54
CA GLY A 35 13.95 10.14 5.44
C GLY A 35 15.07 9.35 4.76
N TYR A 36 14.88 8.87 3.52
CA TYR A 36 15.85 8.00 2.83
C TYR A 36 16.60 8.69 1.69
N SER A 37 15.98 9.65 1.01
CA SER A 37 16.56 10.26 -0.18
C SER A 37 15.96 11.64 -0.46
N ASP A 38 16.82 12.60 -0.79
CA ASP A 38 16.40 13.94 -1.22
C ASP A 38 15.81 13.94 -2.64
N ASP A 39 16.28 13.03 -3.52
CA ASP A 39 15.96 13.04 -4.95
C ASP A 39 14.92 11.98 -5.37
N ASN A 40 14.71 10.94 -4.55
CA ASN A 40 13.72 9.91 -4.81
C ASN A 40 12.72 9.84 -3.65
N ASN A 41 11.78 10.79 -3.61
CA ASN A 41 10.74 10.82 -2.59
C ASN A 41 9.40 11.30 -3.16
N PHE A 42 8.37 11.27 -2.33
CA PHE A 42 7.00 11.65 -2.72
C PHE A 42 6.66 13.11 -2.37
N SER A 43 7.65 13.96 -2.11
CA SER A 43 7.43 15.39 -1.76
C SER A 43 6.72 16.19 -2.86
N PHE A 44 6.71 15.68 -4.10
CA PHE A 44 6.00 16.29 -5.22
C PHE A 44 4.46 16.22 -5.08
N MET A 45 3.92 15.33 -4.23
CA MET A 45 2.48 15.22 -4.04
C MET A 45 1.91 16.46 -3.34
N LYS A 46 0.76 16.94 -3.83
CA LYS A 46 0.08 18.16 -3.33
C LYS A 46 -1.40 17.92 -3.12
N ILE A 47 -1.96 18.54 -2.08
CA ILE A 47 -3.39 18.54 -1.77
C ILE A 47 -4.21 19.01 -2.99
N GLY A 48 -5.30 18.31 -3.28
CA GLY A 48 -6.21 18.54 -4.41
C GLY A 48 -5.74 17.98 -5.75
N LEU A 49 -4.51 17.46 -5.83
CA LEU A 49 -4.02 16.78 -7.04
C LEU A 49 -4.25 15.27 -6.96
N LYS A 50 -4.22 14.63 -8.13
CA LYS A 50 -4.52 13.21 -8.30
C LYS A 50 -3.32 12.45 -8.81
N TYR A 51 -3.14 11.24 -8.30
CA TYR A 51 -2.00 10.37 -8.57
C TYR A 51 -2.44 8.91 -8.71
N GLU A 52 -1.71 8.13 -9.51
CA GLU A 52 -1.77 6.67 -9.47
C GLU A 52 -0.91 6.17 -8.32
N CYS A 53 -1.56 5.73 -7.24
CA CYS A 53 -0.88 5.23 -6.06
C CYS A 53 -1.03 3.71 -5.93
N LYS A 54 0.05 3.04 -5.55
CA LYS A 54 0.01 1.70 -4.96
C LYS A 54 0.19 1.82 -3.44
N ILE A 55 -0.69 1.18 -2.68
CA ILE A 55 -0.69 1.21 -1.22
C ILE A 55 -0.21 -0.15 -0.70
N LEU A 56 0.86 -0.13 0.09
CA LEU A 56 1.41 -1.30 0.78
C LEU A 56 0.75 -1.47 2.15
N LEU A 57 0.32 -2.68 2.48
CA LEU A 57 -0.11 -3.05 3.82
C LEU A 57 1.10 -3.55 4.62
N ILE A 58 1.33 -2.95 5.79
CA ILE A 58 2.34 -3.38 6.75
C ILE A 58 1.63 -4.14 7.87
N GLY A 59 2.04 -5.39 8.06
CA GLY A 59 1.35 -6.33 8.92
C GLY A 59 1.89 -7.74 8.78
N ASP A 60 1.12 -8.70 9.29
CA ASP A 60 1.49 -10.12 9.30
C ASP A 60 0.31 -11.01 8.89
N GLN A 61 0.64 -12.19 8.38
CA GLN A 61 -0.35 -13.25 8.17
C GLN A 61 -0.63 -13.95 9.51
N PRO A 62 -1.85 -13.88 10.06
CA PRO A 62 -2.16 -14.55 11.31
C PRO A 62 -2.09 -16.08 11.16
N LYS A 63 -1.75 -16.77 12.25
CA LYS A 63 -1.68 -18.24 12.28
C LYS A 63 -3.06 -18.89 12.28
N GLU A 64 -4.04 -18.20 12.84
CA GLU A 64 -5.42 -18.66 13.02
C GLU A 64 -6.36 -17.51 12.64
N GLU A 65 -7.52 -17.84 12.06
CA GLU A 65 -8.57 -16.86 11.76
C GLU A 65 -9.25 -16.45 13.08
N THR A 66 -9.30 -15.15 13.34
CA THR A 66 -10.05 -14.56 14.45
C THR A 66 -11.23 -13.75 13.89
N ASP A 67 -12.18 -13.38 14.75
CA ASP A 67 -13.32 -12.54 14.34
C ASP A 67 -12.87 -11.16 13.80
N ASP A 68 -11.64 -10.73 14.12
CA ASP A 68 -11.06 -9.46 13.68
C ASP A 68 -10.15 -9.61 12.43
N SER A 69 -9.90 -10.84 11.96
CA SER A 69 -8.99 -11.07 10.84
C SER A 69 -9.51 -10.45 9.54
N THR A 70 -8.68 -9.65 8.88
CA THR A 70 -9.09 -9.07 7.59
C THR A 70 -8.84 -10.06 6.46
N LYS A 71 -9.92 -10.42 5.75
CA LYS A 71 -9.88 -11.34 4.61
C LYS A 71 -9.82 -10.57 3.29
N PHE A 72 -8.71 -10.71 2.57
CA PHE A 72 -8.50 -10.11 1.27
C PHE A 72 -8.69 -11.12 0.15
N LEU A 73 -9.29 -10.70 -0.96
CA LEU A 73 -9.34 -11.46 -2.20
C LEU A 73 -7.98 -11.38 -2.91
N LEU A 74 -7.45 -12.51 -3.35
CA LEU A 74 -6.22 -12.57 -4.14
C LEU A 74 -6.50 -12.18 -5.59
N ALA A 75 -5.65 -11.33 -6.16
CA ALA A 75 -5.72 -10.99 -7.57
C ALA A 75 -5.35 -12.19 -8.47
N GLU A 76 -5.90 -12.23 -9.69
CA GLU A 76 -5.49 -13.24 -10.69
C GLU A 76 -4.02 -13.04 -11.10
N ASP A 77 -3.59 -11.79 -11.25
CA ASP A 77 -2.20 -11.34 -11.41
C ASP A 77 -1.50 -11.23 -10.05
N LEU A 78 -1.49 -12.35 -9.30
CA LEU A 78 -1.08 -12.41 -7.90
C LEU A 78 0.24 -11.68 -7.59
N LEU A 79 1.30 -11.96 -8.37
CA LEU A 79 2.65 -11.47 -8.09
C LEU A 79 2.98 -10.26 -8.96
N VAL A 80 3.20 -9.13 -8.31
CA VAL A 80 3.59 -7.86 -8.95
C VAL A 80 5.00 -7.50 -8.50
N LYS A 81 5.86 -7.16 -9.46
CA LYS A 81 7.20 -6.63 -9.16
C LYS A 81 7.13 -5.11 -9.10
N VAL A 82 7.61 -4.51 -8.00
CA VAL A 82 7.79 -3.07 -7.84
C VAL A 82 9.22 -2.85 -7.35
N GLY A 83 10.02 -2.16 -8.15
CA GLY A 83 11.48 -2.03 -7.93
C GLY A 83 12.15 -3.40 -7.88
N GLN A 84 12.94 -3.69 -6.84
CA GLN A 84 13.55 -5.02 -6.64
C GLN A 84 12.67 -6.01 -5.88
N SER A 85 11.59 -5.54 -5.25
CA SER A 85 10.73 -6.35 -4.39
C SER A 85 9.58 -6.99 -5.17
N LYS A 86 9.07 -8.11 -4.64
CA LYS A 86 7.87 -8.79 -5.14
C LYS A 86 6.75 -8.64 -4.12
N PHE A 87 5.58 -8.28 -4.61
CA PHE A 87 4.39 -8.05 -3.81
C PHE A 87 3.26 -8.96 -4.28
N ILE A 88 2.36 -9.23 -3.35
CA ILE A 88 1.10 -9.91 -3.57
C ILE A 88 0.03 -8.84 -3.72
N LYS A 89 -0.65 -8.86 -4.85
CA LYS A 89 -1.76 -7.96 -5.13
C LYS A 89 -3.06 -8.54 -4.57
N VAL A 90 -3.76 -7.73 -3.78
CA VAL A 90 -4.96 -8.15 -3.06
C VAL A 90 -6.05 -7.08 -3.12
N TYR A 91 -7.29 -7.50 -2.92
CA TYR A 91 -8.45 -6.63 -2.91
C TYR A 91 -9.23 -6.75 -1.60
N LEU A 92 -9.66 -5.62 -1.07
CA LEU A 92 -10.68 -5.54 -0.03
C LEU A 92 -11.87 -4.78 -0.62
N ASN A 93 -12.94 -5.51 -0.93
CA ASN A 93 -14.02 -5.02 -1.77
C ASN A 93 -13.50 -4.57 -3.15
N GLU A 94 -13.61 -3.29 -3.48
CA GLU A 94 -13.16 -2.70 -4.76
C GLU A 94 -11.79 -2.01 -4.65
N ASP A 95 -11.23 -1.91 -3.44
CA ASP A 95 -9.93 -1.24 -3.22
C ASP A 95 -8.77 -2.23 -3.35
N GLU A 96 -7.74 -1.79 -4.06
CA GLU A 96 -6.53 -2.56 -4.35
C GLU A 96 -5.40 -2.25 -3.37
N TYR A 97 -4.70 -3.28 -2.92
CA TYR A 97 -3.55 -3.16 -2.04
C TYR A 97 -2.45 -4.16 -2.39
N TYR A 98 -1.29 -3.96 -1.79
CA TYR A 98 -0.10 -4.76 -1.99
C TYR A 98 0.42 -5.24 -0.64
N ILE A 99 0.91 -6.48 -0.58
CA ILE A 99 1.54 -7.07 0.60
C ILE A 99 2.91 -7.59 0.16
N LEU A 100 3.97 -7.36 0.93
CA LEU A 100 5.29 -7.92 0.60
C LEU A 100 5.22 -9.46 0.57
N ASN A 101 5.70 -10.10 -0.50
CA ASN A 101 5.59 -11.56 -0.69
C ASN A 101 6.53 -12.37 0.22
N GLU A 102 7.33 -11.73 1.05
CA GLU A 102 8.30 -12.41 1.91
C GLU A 102 7.59 -12.98 3.16
N GLY A 103 7.82 -14.27 3.43
CA GLY A 103 7.26 -14.94 4.62
C GLY A 103 5.79 -15.34 4.54
N LEU A 104 5.09 -15.03 3.44
CA LEU A 104 3.68 -15.36 3.27
C LEU A 104 3.48 -16.81 2.83
N SER A 105 2.48 -17.47 3.42
CA SER A 105 2.05 -18.82 3.08
C SER A 105 0.79 -18.77 2.22
N ILE A 106 0.97 -18.68 0.90
CA ILE A 106 -0.10 -18.79 -0.10
C ILE A 106 0.07 -20.08 -0.90
N LYS A 107 -0.99 -20.88 -1.00
CA LYS A 107 -1.02 -22.11 -1.78
C LYS A 107 -1.64 -21.88 -3.15
N LYS A 108 -1.27 -22.73 -4.10
CA LYS A 108 -1.87 -22.71 -5.44
C LYS A 108 -3.38 -22.99 -5.35
N GLY A 109 -4.19 -22.07 -5.86
CA GLY A 109 -5.65 -22.17 -5.86
C GLY A 109 -6.33 -21.45 -4.69
N ASP A 110 -5.57 -20.88 -3.76
CA ASP A 110 -6.13 -19.99 -2.75
C ASP A 110 -6.82 -18.80 -3.43
N LYS A 111 -8.01 -18.47 -2.96
CA LYS A 111 -8.78 -17.30 -3.43
C LYS A 111 -8.61 -16.10 -2.52
N TYR A 112 -8.24 -16.33 -1.27
CA TYR A 112 -8.17 -15.31 -0.23
C TYR A 112 -6.92 -15.49 0.61
N ILE A 113 -6.46 -14.40 1.21
CA ILE A 113 -5.46 -14.37 2.27
C ILE A 113 -6.05 -13.66 3.49
N LEU A 114 -5.76 -14.18 4.68
CA LEU A 114 -5.96 -13.45 5.92
C LEU A 114 -4.71 -12.63 6.19
N PHE A 115 -4.87 -11.34 6.46
CA PHE A 115 -3.74 -10.46 6.74
C PHE A 115 -4.14 -9.36 7.71
N ASP A 116 -3.45 -9.28 8.83
CA ASP A 116 -3.70 -8.28 9.85
C ASP A 116 -2.68 -7.16 9.68
N PHE A 117 -3.13 -5.99 9.22
CA PHE A 117 -2.28 -4.83 8.98
C PHE A 117 -2.52 -3.74 10.03
N PHE A 118 -1.44 -3.08 10.43
CA PHE A 118 -1.48 -1.97 11.40
C PHE A 118 -1.06 -0.63 10.78
N ARG A 119 -0.50 -0.65 9.57
CA ARG A 119 -0.12 0.56 8.83
C ARG A 119 -0.28 0.35 7.33
N LYS A 120 -0.52 1.45 6.62
CA LYS A 120 -0.52 1.50 5.16
C LYS A 120 0.59 2.46 4.75
N ASP A 121 1.43 2.06 3.80
CA ASP A 121 2.56 2.87 3.33
C ASP A 121 2.38 3.18 1.84
N LEU A 122 2.90 4.33 1.38
CA LEU A 122 3.01 4.58 -0.06
C LEU A 122 4.10 3.69 -0.65
N LEU A 123 3.70 2.87 -1.61
CA LEU A 123 4.62 1.97 -2.30
C LEU A 123 5.17 2.60 -3.59
N GLU A 124 4.26 3.15 -4.39
CA GLU A 124 4.57 3.74 -5.69
C GLU A 124 3.56 4.85 -5.99
N VAL A 125 4.01 5.96 -6.57
CA VAL A 125 3.18 7.12 -6.95
C VAL A 125 3.59 7.59 -8.35
N ASP A 126 2.69 7.49 -9.33
CA ASP A 126 2.94 7.84 -10.74
C ASP A 126 4.23 7.22 -11.31
N GLY A 127 4.54 5.98 -10.92
CA GLY A 127 5.75 5.26 -11.34
C GLY A 127 7.00 5.56 -10.51
N HIS A 128 6.96 6.54 -9.59
CA HIS A 128 8.02 6.75 -8.60
C HIS A 128 7.89 5.72 -7.49
N ILE A 129 8.96 5.00 -7.18
CA ILE A 129 8.96 3.90 -6.20
C ILE A 129 9.58 4.37 -4.90
N SER A 130 8.99 3.94 -3.77
CA SER A 130 9.54 4.21 -2.44
C SER A 130 11.01 3.75 -2.34
N PRO A 131 11.93 4.57 -1.79
CA PRO A 131 13.35 4.23 -1.65
C PRO A 131 13.66 2.90 -0.97
N MET A 132 12.74 2.41 -0.14
CA MET A 132 12.89 1.11 0.52
C MET A 132 12.82 -0.07 -0.46
N HIS A 133 12.32 0.14 -1.67
CA HIS A 133 12.03 -0.91 -2.64
C HIS A 133 12.68 -0.71 -4.02
N THR A 134 13.37 0.40 -4.26
CA THR A 134 14.07 0.70 -5.54
C THR A 134 15.16 -0.28 -5.90
#